data_AF-A0A3D0Z0V5-F1
#
_entry.id   AF-A0A3D0Z0V5-F1
#
_cell.length_a   1.000
_cell.length_b   1.000
_cell.length_c   1.000
_cell.angle_alpha   90.00
_cell.angle_beta   90.00
_cell.angle_gamma   90.00
#
_symmetry.space_group_name_H-M   'P 1'
#
loop_
_entity.id
_entity.type
_entity.pdbx_description
1 polymer ?
#
loop_
_entity_poly.entity_id
_entity_poly.type
_entity_poly.pdbx_seq_one_letter_code
_entity_poly.pdbx_strand_id
1 'polypeptide(L)'
;VIVLKGGPGTGKSTFIRRTGEELRERGYDVEHIACSSDNESLDGLVLPSAGTAIVDGTAPHVVEPRYPGAADTLVNLGDHWDAGVLKAARSEIHTVSREVSRLFAAAYRCLAGALTQMEQWEALHGESGALDLAYVNQLGRRVRDELLAGAPPRPRVGRQRHLFASAITPGGCVNHLDSILANVRRRVILKGQPGTGRHTMVSSVVAEAVIRGHDVEVFHCSLDPRKYDHVVLPDLGVALVNGSDPHEFRPRADDRVVDTTPALRPDVLEAYL
;
A
#
# COMPACT_ATOMS: atom_id res chain seq x y z
N VAL A 1 10.86 19.07 -2.67
CA VAL A 1 10.54 17.87 -3.49
C VAL A 1 10.91 18.14 -4.95
N ILE A 2 11.41 17.14 -5.68
CA ILE A 2 11.69 17.25 -7.12
C ILE A 2 10.52 16.61 -7.87
N VAL A 3 9.82 17.39 -8.69
CA VAL A 3 8.66 16.95 -9.46
C VAL A 3 9.07 16.81 -10.92
N LEU A 4 8.96 15.61 -11.46
CA LEU A 4 9.17 15.32 -12.87
C LEU A 4 7.85 15.51 -13.63
N LYS A 5 7.87 16.28 -14.72
CA LYS A 5 6.74 16.41 -15.65
C LYS A 5 7.17 15.98 -17.04
N GLY A 6 6.28 15.29 -17.75
CA GLY A 6 6.50 14.94 -19.15
C GLY A 6 5.50 13.88 -19.61
N GLY A 7 5.23 13.80 -20.92
CA GLY A 7 4.35 12.78 -21.47
C GLY A 7 4.84 11.34 -21.23
N PRO A 8 4.02 10.32 -21.52
CA PRO A 8 4.47 8.92 -21.54
C PRO A 8 5.75 8.75 -22.37
N GLY A 9 6.66 7.89 -21.94
CA GLY A 9 7.90 7.60 -22.67
C GLY A 9 9.01 8.66 -22.57
N THR A 10 8.83 9.76 -21.83
CA THR A 10 9.87 10.80 -21.61
C THR A 10 11.02 10.39 -20.69
N GLY A 11 11.09 9.11 -20.30
CA GLY A 11 12.18 8.59 -19.47
C GLY A 11 12.07 8.86 -17.97
N LYS A 12 10.91 9.28 -17.45
CA LYS A 12 10.67 9.55 -16.01
C LYS A 12 11.07 8.38 -15.11
N SER A 13 10.49 7.21 -15.37
CA SER A 13 10.78 5.97 -14.64
C SER A 13 12.27 5.60 -14.72
N THR A 14 12.88 5.73 -15.91
CA THR A 14 14.32 5.50 -16.09
C THR A 14 15.19 6.45 -15.29
N PHE A 15 14.83 7.74 -15.26
CA PHE A 15 15.52 8.77 -14.49
C PHE A 15 15.45 8.46 -12.98
N ILE A 16 14.25 8.14 -12.49
CA ILE A 16 14.00 7.75 -11.10
C ILE A 16 14.86 6.55 -10.73
N ARG A 17 14.82 5.49 -11.55
CA ARG A 17 15.58 4.25 -11.33
C ARG A 17 17.08 4.48 -11.25
N ARG A 18 17.66 5.13 -12.27
CA ARG A 18 19.11 5.40 -12.31
C ARG A 18 19.57 6.28 -11.16
N THR A 19 18.75 7.26 -10.76
CA THR A 19 19.05 8.10 -9.60
C THR A 19 19.05 7.28 -8.31
N GLY A 20 18.08 6.39 -8.14
CA GLY A 20 18.00 5.49 -6.99
C GLY A 20 19.17 4.50 -6.92
N GLU A 21 19.56 3.92 -8.04
CA GLU A 21 20.72 3.02 -8.15
C GLU A 21 22.02 3.73 -7.74
N GLU A 22 22.28 4.92 -8.29
CA GLU A 22 23.45 5.73 -7.94
C GLU A 22 23.47 6.13 -6.46
N LEU A 23 22.33 6.55 -5.89
CA LEU A 23 22.23 6.89 -4.47
C LEU A 23 22.49 5.67 -3.58
N ARG A 24 21.99 4.50 -3.97
CA ARG A 24 22.23 3.25 -3.23
C ARG A 24 23.71 2.87 -3.29
N GLU A 25 24.38 3.01 -4.43
CA GLU A 25 25.83 2.77 -4.57
C GLU A 25 26.66 3.69 -3.68
N ARG A 26 26.17 4.90 -3.43
CA ARG A 26 26.76 5.86 -2.49
C ARG A 26 26.41 5.59 -1.02
N GLY A 27 25.70 4.50 -0.72
CA GLY A 27 25.39 4.05 0.63
C GLY A 27 24.14 4.70 1.25
N TYR A 28 23.29 5.33 0.45
CA TYR A 28 22.01 5.86 0.95
C TYR A 28 20.93 4.79 0.99
N ASP A 29 20.05 4.89 1.99
CA ASP A 29 18.79 4.15 2.03
C ASP A 29 17.75 4.82 1.13
N VAL A 30 17.19 4.06 0.21
CA VAL A 30 16.40 4.56 -0.93
C VAL A 30 15.11 3.76 -1.03
N GLU A 31 13.99 4.47 -1.03
CA GLU A 31 12.67 3.88 -1.21
C GLU A 31 12.17 4.18 -2.62
N HIS A 32 11.91 3.15 -3.42
CA HIS A 32 11.28 3.30 -4.73
C HIS A 32 9.76 3.20 -4.61
N ILE A 33 9.04 4.05 -5.34
CA ILE A 33 7.57 4.02 -5.44
C ILE A 33 7.22 3.43 -6.81
N ALA A 34 6.65 2.23 -6.81
CA ALA A 34 6.22 1.54 -8.02
C ALA A 34 4.98 2.21 -8.64
N CYS A 35 4.87 2.16 -9.97
CA CYS A 35 3.71 2.64 -10.70
C CYS A 35 2.59 1.58 -10.68
N SER A 36 1.39 1.94 -10.24
CA SER A 36 0.27 0.99 -10.23
C SER A 36 -0.31 0.71 -11.62
N SER A 37 0.02 1.54 -12.61
CA SER A 37 -0.50 1.45 -13.99
C SER A 37 0.48 0.76 -14.95
N ASP A 38 1.74 0.60 -14.57
CA ASP A 38 2.77 -0.07 -15.35
C ASP A 38 3.74 -0.76 -14.38
N ASN A 39 3.63 -2.10 -14.34
CA ASN A 39 4.36 -2.97 -13.40
C ASN A 39 5.89 -2.83 -13.48
N GLU A 40 6.42 -2.36 -14.61
CA GLU A 40 7.87 -2.19 -14.84
C GLU A 40 8.33 -0.73 -14.63
N SER A 41 7.43 0.15 -14.18
CA SER A 41 7.70 1.58 -14.01
C SER A 41 7.69 2.06 -12.56
N LEU A 42 8.36 3.18 -12.34
CA LEU A 42 8.45 3.86 -11.06
C LEU A 42 7.81 5.25 -11.16
N ASP A 43 7.00 5.59 -10.16
CA ASP A 43 6.38 6.91 -9.99
C ASP A 43 7.15 7.79 -8.99
N GLY A 44 8.12 7.23 -8.27
CA GLY A 44 8.91 8.05 -7.36
C GLY A 44 10.09 7.37 -6.66
N LEU A 45 10.81 8.22 -5.96
CA LEU A 45 11.98 7.93 -5.14
C LEU A 45 11.87 8.74 -3.86
N VAL A 46 12.08 8.14 -2.70
CA VAL A 46 12.21 8.84 -1.42
C VAL A 46 13.58 8.55 -0.84
N LEU A 47 14.22 9.60 -0.34
CA LEU A 47 15.49 9.58 0.36
C LEU A 47 15.25 10.09 1.79
N PRO A 48 14.83 9.22 2.73
CA PRO A 48 14.36 9.64 4.05
C PRO A 48 15.40 10.44 4.84
N SER A 49 16.67 10.02 4.80
CA SER A 49 17.78 10.66 5.52
C SER A 49 18.06 12.09 5.06
N ALA A 50 17.76 12.40 3.79
CA ALA A 50 17.92 13.73 3.21
C ALA A 50 16.61 14.54 3.18
N GLY A 51 15.49 13.99 3.66
CA GLY A 51 14.17 14.62 3.55
C GLY A 51 13.78 14.99 2.12
N THR A 52 14.29 14.25 1.13
CA THR A 52 14.15 14.56 -0.29
C THR A 52 13.35 13.48 -0.99
N ALA A 53 12.54 13.86 -1.97
CA ALA A 53 11.80 12.93 -2.82
C ALA A 53 11.82 13.41 -4.27
N ILE A 54 11.85 12.46 -5.20
CA ILE A 54 11.62 12.65 -6.64
C ILE A 54 10.30 11.97 -6.97
N VAL A 55 9.37 12.67 -7.61
CA VAL A 55 8.05 12.11 -7.93
C VAL A 55 7.66 12.43 -9.38
N ASP A 56 6.99 11.50 -10.04
CA ASP A 56 6.25 11.77 -11.26
C ASP A 56 4.99 12.58 -10.91
N GLY A 57 4.96 13.83 -11.38
CA GLY A 57 3.82 14.73 -11.21
C GLY A 57 2.84 14.70 -12.39
N THR A 58 2.96 13.74 -13.30
CA THR A 58 2.10 13.66 -14.51
C THR A 58 0.75 13.03 -14.16
N ALA A 59 -0.31 13.40 -14.90
CA ALA A 59 -1.60 12.74 -14.76
C ALA A 59 -1.47 11.20 -14.89
N PRO A 60 -2.18 10.41 -14.08
CA PRO A 60 -3.22 10.80 -13.12
C PRO A 60 -2.70 11.30 -11.75
N HIS A 61 -1.39 11.19 -11.49
CA HIS A 61 -0.75 11.56 -10.23
C HIS A 61 -0.26 13.02 -10.25
N VAL A 62 -1.18 13.96 -10.46
CA VAL A 62 -0.82 15.37 -10.57
C VAL A 62 -0.28 15.88 -9.24
N VAL A 63 1.04 16.04 -9.18
CA VAL A 63 1.75 16.73 -8.09
C VAL A 63 2.24 18.07 -8.63
N GLU A 64 1.82 19.14 -7.97
CA GLU A 64 2.33 20.49 -8.23
C GLU A 64 3.29 20.89 -7.11
N PRO A 65 4.46 21.47 -7.42
CA PRO A 65 5.36 21.95 -6.39
C PRO A 65 4.69 23.08 -5.59
N ARG A 66 4.74 22.97 -4.26
CA ARG A 66 4.07 23.92 -3.35
C ARG A 66 4.87 25.20 -3.18
N TYR A 67 6.21 25.07 -3.22
CA TYR A 67 7.15 26.20 -3.12
C TYR A 67 8.24 26.11 -4.20
N PRO A 68 7.87 26.27 -5.50
CA PRO A 68 8.83 26.19 -6.60
C PRO A 68 10.01 27.16 -6.43
N GLY A 69 11.24 26.68 -6.59
CA GLY A 69 12.47 27.45 -6.49
C GLY A 69 12.96 27.75 -5.07
N ALA A 70 12.10 27.56 -4.05
CA ALA A 70 12.47 27.76 -2.64
C ALA A 70 12.71 26.43 -1.91
N ALA A 71 11.81 25.45 -2.08
CA ALA A 71 11.95 24.11 -1.49
C ALA A 71 11.62 22.98 -2.48
N ASP A 72 10.99 23.32 -3.61
CA ASP A 72 10.62 22.37 -4.65
C ASP A 72 11.23 22.71 -6.00
N THR A 73 11.55 21.67 -6.77
CA THR A 73 12.15 21.79 -8.10
C THR A 73 11.24 21.12 -9.11
N LEU A 74 10.91 21.81 -10.20
CA LEU A 74 10.20 21.24 -11.33
C LEU A 74 11.22 20.88 -12.42
N VAL A 75 11.19 19.63 -12.89
CA VAL A 75 12.00 19.17 -14.01
C VAL A 75 11.06 18.80 -15.15
N ASN A 76 11.11 19.57 -16.24
CA ASN A 76 10.33 19.32 -17.44
C ASN A 76 11.10 18.41 -18.40
N LEU A 77 10.77 17.12 -18.41
CA LEU A 77 11.31 16.16 -19.36
C LEU A 77 10.58 16.19 -20.71
N GLY A 78 9.49 16.97 -20.81
CA GLY A 78 8.80 17.25 -22.07
C GLY A 78 9.65 18.02 -23.07
N ASP A 79 10.66 18.77 -22.64
CA ASP A 79 11.50 19.57 -23.55
C ASP A 79 12.38 18.69 -24.48
N HIS A 80 12.48 17.39 -24.21
CA HIS A 80 13.29 16.43 -24.97
C HIS A 80 12.50 15.57 -25.96
N TRP A 81 11.21 15.85 -26.19
CA TRP A 81 10.39 15.12 -27.16
C TRP A 81 10.64 15.53 -28.63
N ASP A 82 10.43 14.59 -29.55
CA ASP A 82 10.34 14.93 -30.98
C ASP A 82 8.90 15.36 -31.32
N ALA A 83 8.69 16.68 -31.35
CA ALA A 83 7.39 17.25 -31.67
C ALA A 83 6.91 16.90 -33.09
N GLY A 84 7.81 16.65 -34.04
CA GLY A 84 7.47 16.25 -35.40
C GLY A 84 6.85 14.86 -35.42
N VAL A 85 7.52 13.89 -34.77
CA VAL A 85 7.04 12.51 -34.63
C VAL A 85 5.69 12.47 -33.90
N LEU A 86 5.54 13.19 -32.78
CA LEU A 86 4.30 13.21 -32.01
C LEU A 86 3.14 13.86 -32.77
N LYS A 87 3.40 14.93 -33.53
CA LYS A 87 2.38 15.56 -34.38
C LYS A 87 1.93 14.63 -35.50
N ALA A 88 2.85 13.89 -36.12
CA ALA A 88 2.53 12.91 -37.14
C ALA A 88 1.65 11.77 -36.58
N ALA A 89 1.90 11.33 -35.34
CA ALA A 89 1.14 10.29 -34.66
C ALA A 89 -0.12 10.79 -33.91
N ARG A 90 -0.51 12.06 -34.05
CA ARG A 90 -1.57 12.70 -33.24
C ARG A 90 -2.88 11.91 -33.18
N SER A 91 -3.36 11.45 -34.34
CA SER A 91 -4.64 10.73 -34.43
C SER A 91 -4.59 9.39 -33.68
N GLU A 92 -3.47 8.68 -33.79
CA GLU A 92 -3.23 7.42 -33.10
C GLU A 92 -3.13 7.65 -31.60
N ILE A 93 -2.34 8.62 -31.15
CA ILE A 93 -2.22 9.01 -29.73
C ILE A 93 -3.58 9.31 -29.13
N HIS A 94 -4.40 10.13 -29.80
CA HIS A 94 -5.76 10.44 -29.34
C HIS A 94 -6.63 9.18 -29.25
N THR A 95 -6.53 8.28 -30.22
CA THR A 95 -7.33 7.06 -30.27
C THR A 95 -6.95 6.10 -29.14
N VAL A 96 -5.67 5.84 -28.96
CA VAL A 96 -5.16 5.00 -27.86
C VAL A 96 -5.48 5.64 -26.50
N SER A 97 -5.31 6.95 -26.33
CA SER A 97 -5.60 7.64 -25.07
C SER A 97 -7.08 7.56 -24.68
N ARG A 98 -8.00 7.68 -25.65
CA ARG A 98 -9.44 7.48 -25.41
C ARG A 98 -9.75 6.05 -25.00
N GLU A 99 -9.12 5.08 -25.66
CA GLU A 99 -9.31 3.67 -25.35
C GLU A 99 -8.80 3.31 -23.96
N VAL A 100 -7.59 3.77 -23.60
CA VAL A 100 -7.04 3.64 -22.24
C VAL A 100 -8.00 4.24 -21.21
N SER A 101 -8.51 5.44 -21.45
CA SER A 101 -9.48 6.09 -20.55
C SER A 101 -10.77 5.27 -20.39
N ARG A 102 -11.29 4.71 -21.49
CA ARG A 102 -12.48 3.85 -21.49
C ARG A 102 -12.25 2.55 -20.71
N LEU A 103 -11.10 1.93 -20.89
CA LEU A 103 -10.71 0.68 -20.22
C LEU A 103 -10.49 0.91 -18.72
N PHE A 104 -9.79 1.97 -18.32
CA PHE A 104 -9.67 2.33 -16.89
C PHE A 104 -11.04 2.57 -16.26
N ALA A 105 -11.93 3.32 -16.92
CA ALA A 105 -13.28 3.53 -16.41
C ALA A 105 -14.06 2.21 -16.25
N ALA A 106 -13.88 1.24 -17.16
CA ALA A 106 -14.46 -0.08 -17.02
C ALA A 106 -13.85 -0.88 -15.85
N ALA A 107 -12.52 -0.88 -15.72
CA ALA A 107 -11.83 -1.55 -14.63
C ALA A 107 -12.27 -1.00 -13.26
N TYR A 108 -12.32 0.31 -13.08
CA TYR A 108 -12.78 0.92 -11.81
C TYR A 108 -14.25 0.62 -11.50
N ARG A 109 -15.13 0.47 -12.51
CA ARG A 109 -16.50 -0.02 -12.28
C ARG A 109 -16.52 -1.45 -11.78
N CYS A 110 -15.67 -2.32 -12.34
CA CYS A 110 -15.54 -3.69 -11.87
C CYS A 110 -14.99 -3.75 -10.44
N LEU A 111 -13.96 -2.94 -10.12
CA LEU A 111 -13.41 -2.84 -8.77
C LEU A 111 -14.44 -2.33 -7.76
N ALA A 112 -15.25 -1.33 -8.14
CA ALA A 112 -16.35 -0.86 -7.30
C ALA A 112 -17.37 -1.98 -7.04
N GLY A 113 -17.73 -2.76 -8.05
CA GLY A 113 -18.59 -3.95 -7.88
C GLY A 113 -17.97 -5.00 -6.96
N ALA A 114 -16.67 -5.28 -7.11
CA ALA A 114 -15.94 -6.21 -6.26
C ALA A 114 -15.91 -5.74 -4.79
N LEU A 115 -15.71 -4.44 -4.57
CA LEU A 115 -15.78 -3.83 -3.24
C LEU A 115 -17.17 -4.03 -2.62
N THR A 116 -18.25 -3.76 -3.36
CA THR A 116 -19.62 -4.00 -2.88
C THR A 116 -19.86 -5.46 -2.49
N GLN A 117 -19.41 -6.41 -3.32
CA GLN A 117 -19.55 -7.84 -3.02
C GLN A 117 -18.75 -8.23 -1.76
N MET A 118 -17.55 -7.69 -1.59
CA MET A 118 -16.74 -7.91 -0.40
C MET A 118 -17.43 -7.35 0.85
N GLU A 119 -17.96 -6.12 0.79
CA GLU A 119 -18.70 -5.51 1.90
C GLU A 119 -19.94 -6.33 2.29
N GLN A 120 -20.66 -6.89 1.30
CA GLN A 120 -21.80 -7.78 1.56
C GLN A 120 -21.39 -9.09 2.23
N TRP A 121 -20.28 -9.70 1.79
CA TRP A 121 -19.73 -10.89 2.45
C TRP A 121 -19.42 -10.58 3.91
N GLU A 122 -18.71 -9.50 4.19
CA GLU A 122 -18.38 -9.13 5.56
C GLU A 122 -19.62 -8.82 6.41
N ALA A 123 -20.61 -8.13 5.84
CA ALA A 123 -21.88 -7.84 6.50
C ALA A 123 -22.63 -9.13 6.87
N LEU A 124 -22.66 -10.13 5.99
CA LEU A 124 -23.30 -11.42 6.23
C LEU A 124 -22.79 -12.10 7.51
N HIS A 125 -21.48 -12.03 7.79
CA HIS A 125 -20.91 -12.58 9.02
C HIS A 125 -21.47 -11.93 10.28
N GLY A 126 -21.72 -10.62 10.25
CA GLY A 126 -22.32 -9.87 11.36
C GLY A 126 -23.84 -10.09 11.46
N GLU A 127 -24.55 -10.00 10.33
CA GLU A 127 -26.01 -10.11 10.26
C GLU A 127 -26.52 -11.51 10.60
N SER A 128 -25.80 -12.56 10.20
CA SER A 128 -26.08 -13.94 10.62
C SER A 128 -25.75 -14.19 12.09
N GLY A 129 -24.97 -13.30 12.72
CA GLY A 129 -24.38 -13.54 14.03
C GLY A 129 -23.29 -14.61 14.01
N ALA A 130 -22.81 -15.07 12.85
CA ALA A 130 -21.77 -16.08 12.76
C ALA A 130 -20.42 -15.60 13.30
N LEU A 131 -20.16 -14.28 13.28
CA LEU A 131 -18.93 -13.68 13.78
C LEU A 131 -18.90 -13.59 15.32
N ASP A 132 -18.02 -14.35 15.96
CA ASP A 132 -17.71 -14.20 17.38
C ASP A 132 -16.80 -12.99 17.64
N LEU A 133 -17.44 -11.84 17.86
CA LEU A 133 -16.75 -10.59 18.19
C LEU A 133 -15.95 -10.67 19.50
N ALA A 134 -16.37 -11.48 20.47
CA ALA A 134 -15.64 -11.64 21.72
C ALA A 134 -14.30 -12.35 21.46
N TYR A 135 -14.32 -13.41 20.65
CA TYR A 135 -13.13 -14.11 20.20
C TYR A 135 -12.18 -13.19 19.42
N VAL A 136 -12.70 -12.44 18.42
CA VAL A 136 -11.89 -11.48 17.64
C VAL A 136 -11.21 -10.46 18.55
N ASN A 137 -11.95 -9.89 19.50
CA ASN A 137 -11.41 -8.91 20.45
C ASN A 137 -10.33 -9.52 21.36
N GLN A 138 -10.53 -10.74 21.85
CA GLN A 138 -9.53 -11.43 22.67
C GLN A 138 -8.27 -11.79 21.87
N LEU A 139 -8.43 -12.28 20.64
CA LEU A 139 -7.31 -12.58 19.75
C LEU A 139 -6.55 -11.29 19.38
N GLY A 140 -7.26 -10.22 19.04
CA GLY A 140 -6.69 -8.92 18.71
C GLY A 140 -5.87 -8.34 19.86
N ARG A 141 -6.39 -8.41 21.11
CA ARG A 141 -5.66 -8.00 22.30
C ARG A 141 -4.37 -8.81 22.48
N ARG A 142 -4.44 -10.14 22.37
CA ARG A 142 -3.25 -11.01 22.50
C ARG A 142 -2.17 -10.65 21.48
N VAL A 143 -2.53 -10.52 20.21
CA VAL A 143 -1.58 -10.17 19.12
C VAL A 143 -0.96 -8.80 19.35
N ARG A 144 -1.77 -7.80 19.73
CA ARG A 144 -1.29 -6.46 20.04
C ARG A 144 -0.33 -6.44 21.23
N ASP A 145 -0.69 -7.12 22.31
CA ASP A 145 0.11 -7.15 23.53
C ASP A 145 1.43 -7.92 23.29
N GLU A 146 1.44 -8.94 22.44
CA GLU A 146 2.64 -9.64 21.97
C GLU A 146 3.57 -8.74 21.14
N LEU A 147 3.02 -8.01 20.16
CA LEU A 147 3.79 -7.11 19.30
C LEU A 147 4.44 -5.97 20.10
N LEU A 148 3.68 -5.40 21.05
CA LEU A 148 4.10 -4.28 21.89
C LEU A 148 4.75 -4.71 23.22
N ALA A 149 5.01 -6.00 23.40
CA ALA A 149 5.64 -6.52 24.61
C ALA A 149 7.02 -5.89 24.81
N GLY A 150 7.28 -5.40 26.03
CA GLY A 150 8.55 -4.75 26.39
C GLY A 150 8.76 -3.35 25.81
N ALA A 151 7.75 -2.76 25.16
CA ALA A 151 7.80 -1.39 24.66
C ALA A 151 7.09 -0.41 25.62
N PRO A 152 7.83 0.32 26.48
CA PRO A 152 7.23 1.29 27.39
C PRO A 152 6.67 2.50 26.63
N PRO A 153 5.60 3.14 27.12
CA PRO A 153 5.09 4.37 26.55
C PRO A 153 6.14 5.48 26.53
N ARG A 154 6.13 6.30 25.48
CA ARG A 154 7.01 7.46 25.30
C ARG A 154 6.24 8.76 25.56
N PRO A 155 6.89 9.84 25.99
CA PRO A 155 6.25 11.13 26.26
C PRO A 155 5.96 11.91 24.97
N ARG A 156 5.38 11.26 23.97
CA ARG A 156 4.96 11.86 22.70
C ARG A 156 3.86 11.02 22.06
N VAL A 157 3.18 11.60 21.08
CA VAL A 157 2.28 10.85 20.19
C VAL A 157 3.09 10.29 19.02
N GLY A 158 2.76 9.07 18.60
CA GLY A 158 3.33 8.43 17.42
C GLY A 158 2.86 9.07 16.12
N ARG A 159 3.71 9.13 15.10
CA ARG A 159 3.33 9.56 13.75
C ARG A 159 2.82 8.36 12.96
N GLN A 160 1.75 8.57 12.19
CA GLN A 160 1.31 7.61 11.19
C GLN A 160 1.82 8.01 9.81
N ARG A 161 2.52 7.10 9.13
CA ARG A 161 2.88 7.22 7.72
C ARG A 161 1.99 6.27 6.92
N HIS A 162 1.17 6.80 6.03
CA HIS A 162 0.22 6.00 5.24
C HIS A 162 0.78 5.67 3.86
N LEU A 163 0.73 4.40 3.50
CA LEU A 163 1.33 3.82 2.30
C LEU A 163 0.41 2.73 1.72
N PHE A 164 0.80 2.18 0.57
CA PHE A 164 0.25 0.94 0.03
C PHE A 164 1.38 -0.07 -0.14
N ALA A 165 1.17 -1.29 0.34
CA ALA A 165 2.11 -2.40 0.12
C ALA A 165 1.80 -3.14 -1.19
N SER A 166 0.59 -2.96 -1.72
CA SER A 166 0.05 -3.66 -2.87
C SER A 166 -0.77 -2.75 -3.77
N ALA A 167 -0.98 -3.20 -5.01
CA ALA A 167 -1.86 -2.57 -5.99
C ALA A 167 -2.58 -3.62 -6.84
N ILE A 168 -3.76 -3.26 -7.36
CA ILE A 168 -4.43 -4.02 -8.42
C ILE A 168 -3.99 -3.42 -9.75
N THR A 169 -3.04 -4.08 -10.41
CA THR A 169 -2.36 -3.60 -11.62
C THR A 169 -2.94 -4.28 -12.87
N PRO A 170 -2.58 -3.82 -14.09
CA PRO A 170 -2.91 -4.56 -15.32
C PRO A 170 -2.36 -6.00 -15.32
N GLY A 171 -1.27 -6.28 -14.59
CA GLY A 171 -0.73 -7.61 -14.37
C GLY A 171 -1.42 -8.42 -13.26
N GLY A 172 -2.50 -7.91 -12.67
CA GLY A 172 -3.17 -8.50 -11.51
C GLY A 172 -2.74 -7.88 -10.18
N CYS A 173 -3.06 -8.55 -9.07
CA CYS A 173 -2.68 -8.10 -7.73
C CYS A 173 -1.18 -8.30 -7.51
N VAL A 174 -0.47 -7.21 -7.22
CA VAL A 174 0.96 -7.20 -6.96
C VAL A 174 1.21 -6.59 -5.59
N ASN A 175 2.19 -7.13 -4.84
CA ASN A 175 2.62 -6.57 -3.57
C ASN A 175 4.15 -6.57 -3.45
N HIS A 176 4.66 -5.69 -2.58
CA HIS A 176 6.08 -5.56 -2.28
C HIS A 176 6.38 -5.87 -0.80
N LEU A 177 5.58 -6.75 -0.18
CA LEU A 177 5.73 -7.11 1.23
C LEU A 177 7.11 -7.70 1.55
N ASP A 178 7.72 -8.44 0.63
CA ASP A 178 9.08 -8.97 0.83
C ASP A 178 10.12 -7.88 1.04
N SER A 179 10.01 -6.77 0.30
CA SER A 179 10.88 -5.60 0.43
C SER A 179 10.59 -4.85 1.74
N ILE A 180 9.31 -4.55 1.99
CA ILE A 180 8.85 -3.83 3.19
C ILE A 180 9.25 -4.55 4.48
N LEU A 181 9.16 -5.88 4.48
CA LEU A 181 9.39 -6.71 5.66
C LEU A 181 10.84 -7.25 5.76
N ALA A 182 11.73 -6.88 4.82
CA ALA A 182 13.08 -7.42 4.73
C ALA A 182 13.86 -7.29 6.04
N ASN A 183 13.77 -6.12 6.69
CA ASN A 183 14.48 -5.77 7.91
C ASN A 183 13.62 -5.87 9.19
N VAL A 184 12.40 -6.38 9.07
CA VAL A 184 11.50 -6.57 10.22
C VAL A 184 11.84 -7.88 10.91
N ARG A 185 12.13 -7.81 12.21
CA ARG A 185 12.63 -8.95 13.00
C ARG A 185 11.53 -9.87 13.50
N ARG A 186 10.38 -9.32 13.88
CA ARG A 186 9.22 -10.10 14.35
C ARG A 186 8.01 -9.79 13.48
N ARG A 187 7.45 -10.80 12.84
CA ARG A 187 6.30 -10.63 11.94
C ARG A 187 5.18 -11.55 12.41
N VAL A 188 3.99 -10.97 12.60
CA VAL A 188 2.75 -11.71 12.82
C VAL A 188 1.94 -11.68 11.54
N ILE A 189 1.61 -12.85 11.00
CA ILE A 189 0.88 -13.01 9.74
C ILE A 189 -0.54 -13.45 10.05
N LEU A 190 -1.51 -12.58 9.77
CA LEU A 190 -2.93 -12.90 9.86
C LEU A 190 -3.36 -13.68 8.62
N LYS A 191 -4.02 -14.83 8.82
CA LYS A 191 -4.64 -15.63 7.76
C LYS A 191 -6.11 -15.86 8.10
N GLY A 192 -6.97 -15.86 7.10
CA GLY A 192 -8.41 -16.07 7.26
C GLY A 192 -9.23 -15.39 6.17
N GLN A 193 -10.53 -15.68 6.16
CA GLN A 193 -11.50 -15.16 5.19
C GLN A 193 -11.80 -13.66 5.40
N PRO A 194 -12.35 -12.94 4.39
CA PRO A 194 -12.89 -11.58 4.56
C PRO A 194 -13.81 -11.48 5.78
N GLY A 195 -13.84 -10.34 6.47
CA GLY A 195 -14.76 -10.15 7.60
C GLY A 195 -14.45 -10.93 8.89
N THR A 196 -13.33 -11.65 8.98
CA THR A 196 -12.88 -12.36 10.22
C THR A 196 -12.19 -11.44 11.23
N GLY A 197 -12.31 -10.11 11.09
CA GLY A 197 -11.76 -9.12 12.03
C GLY A 197 -10.30 -8.72 11.82
N ARG A 198 -9.64 -9.17 10.74
CA ARG A 198 -8.23 -8.86 10.45
C ARG A 198 -7.93 -7.36 10.41
N HIS A 199 -8.72 -6.59 9.65
CA HIS A 199 -8.60 -5.13 9.61
C HIS A 199 -8.72 -4.50 11.01
N THR A 200 -9.69 -4.94 11.81
CA THR A 200 -9.90 -4.47 13.18
C THR A 200 -8.68 -4.72 14.06
N MET A 201 -8.04 -5.88 13.92
CA MET A 201 -6.81 -6.21 14.65
C MET A 201 -5.65 -5.28 14.25
N VAL A 202 -5.47 -5.03 12.95
CA VAL A 202 -4.44 -4.09 12.45
C VAL A 202 -4.68 -2.68 12.97
N SER A 203 -5.92 -2.16 12.85
CA SER A 203 -6.31 -0.84 13.35
C SER A 203 -6.11 -0.69 14.87
N SER A 204 -6.38 -1.75 15.64
CA SER A 204 -6.14 -1.78 17.09
C SER A 204 -4.66 -1.66 17.44
N VAL A 205 -3.77 -2.32 16.69
CA VAL A 205 -2.32 -2.19 16.86
C VAL A 205 -1.85 -0.79 16.49
N VAL A 206 -2.30 -0.24 15.36
CA VAL A 206 -1.99 1.13 14.93
C VAL A 206 -2.35 2.15 16.02
N ALA A 207 -3.59 2.10 16.52
CA ALA A 207 -4.08 3.03 17.52
C ALA A 207 -3.26 2.94 18.82
N GLU A 208 -3.05 1.73 19.34
CA GLU A 208 -2.30 1.53 20.59
C GLU A 208 -0.83 1.96 20.46
N ALA A 209 -0.17 1.60 19.35
CA ALA A 209 1.22 1.98 19.10
C ALA A 209 1.41 3.50 19.08
N VAL A 210 0.49 4.21 18.41
CA VAL A 210 0.48 5.68 18.33
C VAL A 210 0.25 6.31 19.71
N ILE A 211 -0.68 5.77 20.49
CA ILE A 211 -0.95 6.21 21.87
C ILE A 211 0.29 6.02 22.75
N ARG A 212 1.04 4.93 22.56
CA ARG A 212 2.31 4.66 23.27
C ARG A 212 3.50 5.47 22.73
N GLY A 213 3.30 6.28 21.69
CA GLY A 213 4.35 7.15 21.15
C GLY A 213 5.31 6.49 20.16
N HIS A 214 4.89 5.39 19.52
CA HIS A 214 5.62 4.73 18.44
C HIS A 214 5.17 5.24 17.08
N ASP A 215 6.13 5.49 16.19
CA ASP A 215 5.80 5.78 14.80
C ASP A 215 5.41 4.49 14.08
N VAL A 216 4.42 4.59 13.21
CA VAL A 216 3.86 3.45 12.48
C VAL A 216 3.85 3.76 10.99
N GLU A 217 4.14 2.73 10.19
CA GLU A 217 3.87 2.72 8.76
C GLU A 217 2.64 1.86 8.53
N VAL A 218 1.56 2.49 8.09
CA VAL A 218 0.24 1.89 7.88
C VAL A 218 0.07 1.65 6.39
N PHE A 219 -0.23 0.41 6.02
CA PHE A 219 -0.44 0.01 4.64
C PHE A 219 -1.92 -0.29 4.39
N HIS A 220 -2.51 0.46 3.48
CA HIS A 220 -3.92 0.38 3.13
C HIS A 220 -4.21 -0.77 2.17
N CYS A 221 -5.46 -1.23 2.21
CA CYS A 221 -5.98 -2.19 1.25
C CYS A 221 -6.13 -1.55 -0.13
N SER A 222 -5.63 -2.25 -1.15
CA SER A 222 -5.67 -1.78 -2.54
C SER A 222 -7.09 -1.76 -3.12
N LEU A 223 -8.01 -2.56 -2.58
CA LEU A 223 -9.42 -2.57 -2.97
C LEU A 223 -10.25 -1.59 -2.15
N ASP A 224 -10.02 -1.53 -0.83
CA ASP A 224 -10.68 -0.60 0.08
C ASP A 224 -9.67 0.26 0.86
N PRO A 225 -9.26 1.43 0.33
CA PRO A 225 -8.29 2.32 0.97
C PRO A 225 -8.69 2.86 2.35
N ARG A 226 -9.92 2.61 2.83
CA ARG A 226 -10.33 2.95 4.19
C ARG A 226 -9.84 1.93 5.20
N LYS A 227 -9.48 0.72 4.75
CA LYS A 227 -9.03 -0.41 5.57
C LYS A 227 -7.51 -0.54 5.55
N TYR A 228 -6.95 -0.87 6.70
CA TYR A 228 -5.54 -1.22 6.89
C TYR A 228 -5.36 -2.73 6.77
N ASP A 229 -4.44 -3.15 5.91
CA ASP A 229 -4.02 -4.54 5.77
C ASP A 229 -2.75 -4.85 6.55
N HIS A 230 -1.84 -3.89 6.65
CA HIS A 230 -0.55 -4.10 7.30
C HIS A 230 -0.14 -2.90 8.15
N VAL A 231 0.65 -3.17 9.18
CA VAL A 231 1.34 -2.13 9.94
C VAL A 231 2.76 -2.59 10.26
N VAL A 232 3.72 -1.70 10.08
CA VAL A 232 5.12 -1.85 10.53
C VAL A 232 5.39 -0.82 11.62
N LEU A 233 6.07 -1.24 12.68
CA LEU A 233 6.60 -0.39 13.75
C LEU A 233 8.13 -0.43 13.64
N PRO A 234 8.75 0.49 12.88
CA PRO A 234 10.17 0.39 12.53
C PRO A 234 11.08 0.39 13.75
N ASP A 235 10.76 1.20 14.75
CA ASP A 235 11.56 1.35 15.97
C ASP A 235 11.51 0.12 16.90
N LEU A 236 10.42 -0.65 16.86
CA LEU A 236 10.30 -1.93 17.54
C LEU A 236 10.77 -3.12 16.68
N GLY A 237 10.96 -2.90 15.37
CA GLY A 237 11.30 -3.95 14.40
C GLY A 237 10.22 -5.03 14.31
N VAL A 238 8.94 -4.64 14.43
CA VAL A 238 7.80 -5.57 14.36
C VAL A 238 6.80 -5.20 13.27
N ALA A 239 6.08 -6.19 12.76
CA ALA A 239 4.98 -5.97 11.82
C ALA A 239 3.81 -6.92 12.07
N LEU A 240 2.61 -6.43 11.75
CA LEU A 240 1.39 -7.21 11.62
C LEU A 240 0.92 -7.13 10.17
N VAL A 241 0.74 -8.29 9.54
CA VAL A 241 0.54 -8.39 8.08
C VAL A 241 -0.69 -9.23 7.81
N ASN A 242 -1.68 -8.69 7.10
CA ASN A 242 -2.69 -9.51 6.44
C ASN A 242 -2.05 -10.32 5.30
N GLY A 243 -1.94 -11.63 5.45
CA GLY A 243 -1.28 -12.50 4.48
C GLY A 243 -2.25 -13.31 3.61
N SER A 244 -3.56 -13.10 3.67
CA SER A 244 -4.51 -13.81 2.80
C SER A 244 -4.60 -13.15 1.42
N ASP A 245 -5.09 -13.89 0.44
CA ASP A 245 -5.48 -13.35 -0.88
C ASP A 245 -6.29 -12.05 -0.76
N PRO A 246 -6.03 -11.01 -1.59
CA PRO A 246 -5.02 -10.94 -2.66
C PRO A 246 -3.61 -10.53 -2.18
N HIS A 247 -3.42 -10.33 -0.88
CA HIS A 247 -2.16 -9.91 -0.25
C HIS A 247 -1.29 -11.11 0.11
N GLU A 248 -1.19 -12.10 -0.79
CA GLU A 248 -0.52 -13.34 -0.47
C GLU A 248 0.94 -13.07 -0.05
N PHE A 249 1.22 -13.42 1.20
CA PHE A 249 2.54 -13.41 1.78
C PHE A 249 2.82 -14.81 2.30
N ARG A 250 3.94 -15.39 1.84
CA ARG A 250 4.40 -16.70 2.29
C ARG A 250 5.19 -16.50 3.59
N PRO A 251 4.69 -17.02 4.73
CA PRO A 251 5.40 -16.88 6.00
C PRO A 251 6.79 -17.52 5.94
N ARG A 252 7.76 -16.88 6.58
CA ARG A 252 9.10 -17.42 6.87
C ARG A 252 9.04 -18.33 8.10
N ALA A 253 10.09 -19.11 8.34
CA ALA A 253 10.11 -20.11 9.41
C ALA A 253 9.97 -19.51 10.82
N ASP A 254 10.41 -18.27 11.01
CA ASP A 254 10.36 -17.49 12.24
C ASP A 254 9.07 -16.65 12.38
N ASP A 255 8.17 -16.70 11.40
CA ASP A 255 6.93 -15.92 11.42
C ASP A 255 5.86 -16.54 12.31
N ARG A 256 5.17 -15.68 13.06
CA ARG A 256 4.01 -16.09 13.85
C ARG A 256 2.75 -16.04 13.00
N VAL A 257 2.23 -17.18 12.58
CA VAL A 257 0.93 -17.24 11.88
C VAL A 257 -0.22 -17.27 12.89
N VAL A 258 -1.22 -16.43 12.63
CA VAL A 258 -2.46 -16.33 13.42
C VAL A 258 -3.65 -16.53 12.48
N ASP A 259 -4.38 -17.62 12.70
CA ASP A 259 -5.60 -17.92 11.96
C ASP A 259 -6.81 -17.25 12.61
N THR A 260 -7.52 -16.43 11.84
CA THR A 260 -8.74 -15.73 12.24
C THR A 260 -10.01 -16.48 11.82
N THR A 261 -9.90 -17.57 11.07
CA THR A 261 -11.05 -18.40 10.65
C THR A 261 -11.91 -18.90 11.81
N PRO A 262 -11.35 -19.30 12.98
CA PRO A 262 -12.16 -19.71 14.14
C PRO A 262 -13.09 -18.61 14.71
N ALA A 263 -12.95 -17.36 14.25
CA ALA A 263 -13.89 -16.30 14.59
C ALA A 263 -15.28 -16.48 13.96
N LEU A 264 -15.40 -17.33 12.93
CA LEU A 264 -16.67 -17.62 12.27
C LEU A 264 -17.22 -18.95 12.74
N ARG A 265 -18.52 -18.97 13.07
CA ARG A 265 -19.30 -20.16 13.39
C ARG A 265 -19.93 -20.72 12.11
N PRO A 266 -19.38 -21.79 11.50
CA PRO A 266 -19.83 -22.27 10.19
C PRO A 266 -21.27 -22.77 10.21
N ASP A 267 -21.68 -23.40 11.31
CA ASP A 267 -23.04 -23.89 11.56
C ASP A 267 -24.10 -22.78 11.51
N VAL A 268 -23.73 -21.57 11.92
CA VAL A 268 -24.60 -20.39 11.85
C VAL A 268 -24.63 -19.81 10.43
N LEU A 269 -23.48 -19.82 9.75
CA LEU A 269 -23.34 -19.21 8.42
C LEU A 269 -24.02 -20.04 7.32
N GLU A 270 -23.98 -21.38 7.41
CA GLU A 270 -24.61 -22.29 6.45
C GLU A 270 -26.13 -22.09 6.32
N ALA A 271 -26.80 -21.60 7.36
CA ALA A 271 -28.23 -21.31 7.32
C ALA A 271 -28.60 -20.08 6.45
N TYR A 272 -27.60 -19.32 6.00
CA TYR A 272 -27.75 -18.08 5.23
C TYR A 272 -27.14 -18.16 3.82
N LEU A 273 -26.57 -19.31 3.44
CA LEU A 273 -25.98 -19.59 2.13
C LEU A 273 -26.90 -20.48 1.29
#